data_AF-A0AAW2Q6G9-F1
#
_entry.id   AF-A0AAW2Q6G9-F1
#
_cell.length_a   1.000
_cell.length_b   1.000
_cell.length_c   1.000
_cell.angle_alpha   90.00
_cell.angle_beta   90.00
_cell.angle_gamma   90.00
#
_symmetry.space_group_name_H-M   'P 1'
#
loop_
_entity.id
_entity.type
_entity.pdbx_description
1 polymer ?
#
loop_
_entity_poly.entity_id
_entity_poly.type
_entity_poly.pdbx_seq_one_letter_code
_entity_poly.pdbx_strand_id
1 'polypeptide(L)'
;MLAVFRNGVVDPPKELHSAASSKAVGKDKTPDETLKDCLASDPNNGFSLDFVNKVIMAYVPPRPLGMPHQRLFCSVDDVHCMFLGNLNNLCNLNKQYGLSKGGNEAMFVIEAYRTLRDRSPIPAHQVLKELEGSFAFVIYDHRSDTVFIALGADKAVNLFWGVAADGSVMISDDVSLVKASCRKSFAPFPAGCMYHSDRGLISFEHPMHKMKAMPRVDSEGAMCGSYFAVDAYSKVNSMPRVGSEANWATWG
;
A
#
# COMPACT_ATOMS: atom_id res chain seq x y z
N MET A 1 -5.15 -6.20 -9.90
CA MET A 1 -3.89 -6.63 -9.27
C MET A 1 -4.23 -7.09 -7.87
N LEU A 2 -3.52 -8.07 -7.36
CA LEU A 2 -3.73 -8.59 -6.02
C LEU A 2 -2.38 -8.84 -5.36
N ALA A 3 -2.12 -8.25 -4.21
CA ALA A 3 -1.03 -8.64 -3.33
C ALA A 3 -1.61 -9.33 -2.10
N VAL A 4 -1.05 -10.47 -1.74
CA VAL A 4 -1.35 -11.20 -0.51
C VAL A 4 -0.08 -11.30 0.30
N PHE A 5 -0.06 -10.65 1.45
CA PHE A 5 1.02 -10.72 2.43
C PHE A 5 0.57 -11.66 3.52
N ARG A 6 1.26 -12.79 3.69
CA ARG A 6 0.89 -13.76 4.72
C ARG A 6 1.14 -13.20 6.11
N ASN A 7 0.46 -13.79 7.08
CA ASN A 7 0.55 -13.38 8.47
C ASN A 7 2.02 -13.27 8.93
N GLY A 8 2.35 -12.13 9.57
CA GLY A 8 3.69 -11.82 10.07
C GLY A 8 4.61 -11.07 9.11
N VAL A 9 4.21 -10.84 7.85
CA VAL A 9 4.99 -10.00 6.89
C VAL A 9 4.63 -8.51 7.02
N VAL A 10 3.36 -8.23 7.29
CA VAL A 10 2.79 -6.89 7.37
C VAL A 10 1.98 -6.79 8.65
N ASP A 11 2.15 -5.68 9.37
CA ASP A 11 1.35 -5.35 10.55
C ASP A 11 0.27 -4.32 10.17
N PRO A 12 -0.94 -4.74 9.78
CA PRO A 12 -2.02 -3.82 9.48
C PRO A 12 -2.52 -3.15 10.78
N PRO A 13 -3.09 -1.93 10.71
CA PRO A 13 -3.74 -1.33 11.87
C PRO A 13 -4.85 -2.24 12.42
N LYS A 14 -4.90 -2.39 13.74
CA LYS A 14 -5.81 -3.32 14.43
C LYS A 14 -7.27 -3.00 14.15
N GLU A 15 -7.58 -1.73 13.88
CA GLU A 15 -8.91 -1.21 13.61
C GLU A 15 -9.45 -1.60 12.23
N LEU A 16 -8.61 -2.19 11.37
CA LEU A 16 -9.03 -2.80 10.11
C LEU A 16 -9.77 -4.13 10.34
N HIS A 17 -9.46 -4.83 11.45
CA HIS A 17 -10.10 -6.09 11.79
C HIS A 17 -11.50 -5.85 12.37
N SER A 18 -12.54 -6.40 11.72
CA SER A 18 -13.91 -6.36 12.24
C SER A 18 -14.27 -7.66 12.95
N ALA A 19 -14.73 -7.54 14.20
CA ALA A 19 -15.30 -8.67 14.94
C ALA A 19 -16.54 -9.27 14.24
N ALA A 20 -17.25 -8.50 13.40
CA ALA A 20 -18.40 -8.98 12.64
C ALA A 20 -18.00 -9.95 11.52
N SER A 21 -16.73 -9.97 11.11
CA SER A 21 -16.23 -10.89 10.07
C SER A 21 -16.41 -12.36 10.47
N SER A 22 -16.18 -12.68 11.75
CA SER A 22 -16.39 -14.01 12.34
C SER A 22 -17.87 -14.43 12.40
N LYS A 23 -18.80 -13.47 12.38
CA LYS A 23 -20.26 -13.69 12.50
C LYS A 23 -20.98 -13.70 11.16
N ALA A 24 -20.30 -13.33 10.07
CA ALA A 24 -20.87 -13.31 8.75
C ALA A 24 -21.21 -14.74 8.27
N VAL A 25 -22.35 -14.89 7.60
CA VAL A 25 -22.86 -16.19 7.10
C VAL A 25 -22.28 -16.46 5.71
N GLY A 26 -21.60 -17.58 5.53
CA GLY A 26 -20.98 -17.99 4.27
C GLY A 26 -19.67 -18.77 4.48
N LYS A 27 -19.14 -19.43 3.44
CA LYS A 27 -17.79 -20.01 3.45
C LYS A 27 -16.82 -18.92 3.00
N ASP A 28 -15.75 -18.70 3.78
CA ASP A 28 -14.66 -17.82 3.36
C ASP A 28 -13.94 -18.39 2.15
N LYS A 29 -13.66 -17.53 1.17
CA LYS A 29 -12.61 -17.87 0.21
C LYS A 29 -11.28 -17.68 0.89
N THR A 30 -10.43 -18.67 0.76
CA THR A 30 -9.02 -18.53 1.14
C THR A 30 -8.36 -17.49 0.21
N PRO A 31 -7.28 -16.85 0.66
CA PRO A 31 -6.48 -15.99 -0.22
C PRO A 31 -6.04 -16.72 -1.50
N ASP A 32 -5.75 -18.03 -1.41
CA ASP A 32 -5.38 -18.87 -2.55
C ASP A 32 -6.54 -19.10 -3.54
N GLU A 33 -7.78 -19.30 -3.05
CA GLU A 33 -8.97 -19.36 -3.92
C GLU A 33 -9.22 -18.02 -4.61
N THR A 34 -9.05 -16.92 -3.89
CA THR A 34 -9.23 -15.57 -4.45
C THR A 34 -8.14 -15.22 -5.46
N LEU A 35 -6.92 -15.71 -5.26
CA LEU A 35 -5.84 -15.63 -6.24
C LEU A 35 -6.22 -16.35 -7.54
N LYS A 36 -6.75 -17.58 -7.44
CA LYS A 36 -7.22 -18.33 -8.61
C LYS A 36 -8.32 -17.59 -9.35
N ASP A 37 -9.28 -17.00 -8.63
CA ASP A 37 -10.34 -16.19 -9.23
C ASP A 37 -9.79 -14.94 -9.93
N CYS A 38 -8.79 -14.28 -9.33
CA CYS A 38 -8.12 -13.13 -9.93
C CYS A 38 -7.50 -13.50 -11.28
N LEU A 39 -6.76 -14.61 -11.33
CA LEU A 39 -6.09 -15.09 -12.55
C LEU A 39 -7.07 -15.66 -13.58
N ALA A 40 -8.17 -16.27 -13.14
CA ALA A 40 -9.22 -16.78 -14.02
C ALA A 40 -9.90 -15.68 -14.85
N SER A 41 -9.78 -14.41 -14.42
CA SER A 41 -10.30 -13.26 -15.17
C SER A 41 -9.56 -13.02 -16.50
N ASP A 42 -8.30 -13.40 -16.63
CA ASP A 42 -7.57 -13.42 -17.90
C ASP A 42 -6.53 -14.56 -17.85
N PRO A 43 -6.93 -15.78 -18.21
CA PRO A 43 -6.08 -16.97 -18.10
C PRO A 43 -4.82 -16.92 -18.97
N ASN A 44 -4.82 -16.09 -20.01
CA ASN A 44 -3.75 -16.10 -21.02
C ASN A 44 -2.65 -15.09 -20.69
N ASN A 45 -2.97 -13.99 -20.01
CA ASN A 45 -2.00 -12.93 -19.73
C ASN A 45 -1.80 -12.64 -18.23
N GLY A 46 -2.63 -13.21 -17.36
CA GLY A 46 -2.45 -13.11 -15.91
C GLY A 46 -1.31 -14.01 -15.41
N PHE A 47 -0.55 -13.54 -14.42
CA PHE A 47 0.48 -14.32 -13.75
C PHE A 47 0.53 -14.02 -12.25
N SER A 48 1.11 -14.94 -11.48
CA SER A 48 1.41 -14.74 -10.06
C SER A 48 2.87 -15.05 -9.75
N LEU A 49 3.42 -14.32 -8.79
CA LEU A 49 4.73 -14.57 -8.20
C LEU A 49 4.54 -14.91 -6.73
N ASP A 50 5.11 -16.02 -6.29
CA ASP A 50 5.15 -16.45 -4.89
C ASP A 50 6.58 -16.32 -4.36
N PHE A 51 6.75 -15.51 -3.32
CA PHE A 51 8.01 -15.26 -2.67
C PHE A 51 8.08 -16.05 -1.38
N VAL A 52 8.62 -17.27 -1.47
CA VAL A 52 8.96 -18.14 -0.33
C VAL A 52 7.80 -18.27 0.65
N ASN A 53 6.56 -18.42 0.15
CA ASN A 53 5.39 -18.66 0.99
C ASN A 53 5.06 -17.48 1.93
N LYS A 54 5.64 -16.29 1.70
CA LYS A 54 5.44 -15.06 2.49
C LYS A 54 4.56 -14.06 1.76
N VAL A 55 4.83 -13.83 0.48
CA VAL A 55 4.12 -12.84 -0.34
C VAL A 55 3.71 -13.46 -1.65
N ILE A 56 2.47 -13.24 -2.06
CA ILE A 56 2.00 -13.58 -3.39
C ILE A 56 1.55 -12.31 -4.10
N MET A 57 2.11 -12.02 -5.27
CA MET A 57 1.69 -10.92 -6.12
C MET A 57 1.08 -11.46 -7.41
N ALA A 58 -0.19 -11.14 -7.66
CA ALA A 58 -0.93 -11.47 -8.86
C ALA A 58 -1.14 -10.23 -9.72
N TYR A 59 -0.68 -10.33 -10.96
CA TYR A 59 -0.87 -9.31 -11.97
C TYR A 59 -1.76 -9.85 -13.08
N VAL A 60 -2.71 -9.03 -13.50
CA VAL A 60 -3.56 -9.27 -14.66
C VAL A 60 -3.52 -7.98 -15.48
N PRO A 61 -3.27 -8.01 -16.80
CA PRO A 61 -3.28 -6.79 -17.60
C PRO A 61 -4.64 -6.08 -17.56
N PRO A 62 -4.67 -4.75 -17.75
CA PRO A 62 -5.92 -4.02 -17.84
C PRO A 62 -6.67 -4.46 -19.11
N ARG A 63 -7.98 -4.72 -18.99
CA ARG A 63 -8.82 -5.03 -20.15
C ARG A 63 -9.05 -3.76 -20.98
N PRO A 64 -9.00 -3.83 -22.33
CA PRO A 64 -9.11 -2.65 -23.20
C PRO A 64 -10.39 -1.81 -23.04
N LEU A 65 -11.45 -2.35 -22.43
CA LEU A 65 -12.79 -1.74 -22.43
C LEU A 65 -13.40 -1.53 -21.02
N GLY A 66 -12.62 -1.63 -19.94
CA GLY A 66 -13.20 -1.59 -18.58
C GLY A 66 -12.37 -0.97 -17.46
N MET A 67 -11.10 -0.63 -17.71
CA MET A 67 -10.22 -0.04 -16.69
C MET A 67 -9.62 1.26 -17.23
N PRO A 68 -9.98 2.44 -16.69
CA PRO A 68 -9.47 3.71 -17.18
C PRO A 68 -8.00 3.95 -16.82
N HIS A 69 -7.43 3.15 -15.91
CA HIS A 69 -6.09 3.34 -15.38
C HIS A 69 -5.14 2.22 -15.84
N GLN A 70 -3.97 2.63 -16.31
CA GLN A 70 -2.88 1.74 -16.69
C GLN A 70 -2.41 0.93 -15.48
N ARG A 71 -2.14 -0.35 -15.67
CA ARG A 71 -1.55 -1.23 -14.65
C ARG A 71 -0.20 -1.68 -15.18
N LEU A 72 0.82 -1.59 -14.35
CA LEU A 72 2.18 -1.99 -14.68
C LEU A 72 2.70 -2.95 -13.61
N PHE A 73 3.53 -3.88 -14.03
CA PHE A 73 4.35 -4.70 -13.15
C PHE A 73 5.81 -4.53 -13.56
N CYS A 74 6.69 -4.33 -12.59
CA CYS A 74 8.13 -4.26 -12.81
C CYS A 74 8.88 -4.96 -11.68
N SER A 75 10.05 -5.48 -11.98
CA SER A 75 10.95 -6.09 -11.00
C SER A 75 12.39 -5.73 -11.34
N VAL A 76 13.10 -5.15 -10.38
CA VAL A 76 14.51 -4.74 -10.53
C VAL A 76 15.22 -5.02 -9.21
N ASP A 77 16.34 -5.74 -9.24
CA ASP A 77 17.19 -6.02 -8.08
C ASP A 77 16.42 -6.53 -6.84
N ASP A 78 15.58 -7.55 -7.03
CA ASP A 78 14.72 -8.18 -6.01
C ASP A 78 13.67 -7.25 -5.37
N VAL A 79 13.42 -6.09 -6.00
CA VAL A 79 12.32 -5.19 -5.66
C VAL A 79 11.23 -5.33 -6.71
N HIS A 80 10.03 -5.71 -6.28
CA HIS A 80 8.87 -5.96 -7.13
C HIS A 80 7.82 -4.88 -6.92
N CYS A 81 7.32 -4.28 -8.01
CA CYS A 81 6.35 -3.20 -7.96
C CYS A 81 5.14 -3.50 -8.84
N MET A 82 3.95 -3.40 -8.27
CA MET A 82 2.69 -3.24 -9.00
C MET A 82 2.28 -1.77 -8.94
N PHE A 83 2.17 -1.13 -10.10
CA PHE A 83 1.77 0.27 -10.23
C PHE A 83 0.43 0.37 -10.94
N LEU A 84 -0.39 1.33 -10.53
CA LEU A 84 -1.71 1.63 -11.08
C LEU A 84 -1.84 3.13 -11.30
N GLY A 85 -2.32 3.53 -12.47
CA GLY A 85 -2.49 4.92 -12.87
C GLY A 85 -1.38 5.43 -13.77
N ASN A 86 -1.05 6.72 -13.68
CA ASN A 86 -0.08 7.42 -14.54
C ASN A 86 0.52 8.63 -13.82
N LEU A 87 1.76 8.97 -14.16
CA LEU A 87 2.44 10.15 -13.64
C LEU A 87 2.59 11.20 -14.75
N ASN A 88 2.05 12.40 -14.53
CA ASN A 88 2.08 13.53 -15.46
C ASN A 88 3.49 14.14 -15.59
N ASN A 89 4.32 14.02 -14.56
CA ASN A 89 5.66 14.59 -14.50
C ASN A 89 6.79 13.53 -14.59
N LEU A 90 6.49 12.32 -15.05
CA LEU A 90 7.43 11.19 -15.14
C LEU A 90 8.74 11.53 -15.86
N CYS A 91 8.68 12.33 -16.93
CA CYS A 91 9.88 12.72 -17.69
C CYS A 91 10.86 13.54 -16.84
N ASN A 92 10.36 14.40 -15.96
CA ASN A 92 11.20 15.21 -15.07
C ASN A 92 11.76 14.34 -13.94
N LEU A 93 10.92 13.48 -13.36
CA LEU A 93 11.31 12.52 -12.33
C LEU A 93 12.41 11.58 -12.82
N ASN A 94 12.28 11.01 -14.02
CA ASN A 94 13.30 10.14 -14.62
C ASN A 94 14.65 10.86 -14.78
N LYS A 95 14.65 12.14 -15.17
CA LYS A 95 15.90 12.93 -15.29
C LYS A 95 16.54 13.17 -13.92
N GLN A 96 15.75 13.49 -12.90
CA GLN A 96 16.24 13.77 -11.54
C GLN A 96 16.85 12.52 -10.90
N TYR A 97 16.26 11.35 -11.14
CA TYR A 97 16.74 10.07 -10.60
C TYR A 97 17.71 9.34 -11.55
N GLY A 98 18.07 9.94 -12.69
CA GLY A 98 19.06 9.38 -13.61
C GLY A 98 18.61 8.16 -14.41
N LEU A 99 17.30 7.94 -14.57
CA LEU A 99 16.77 6.84 -15.39
C LEU A 99 16.99 7.13 -16.88
N SER A 100 17.37 6.10 -17.63
CA SER A 100 17.56 6.17 -19.09
C SER A 100 16.23 6.40 -19.83
N LYS A 101 16.32 6.73 -21.12
CA LYS A 101 15.14 6.83 -22.00
C LYS A 101 14.35 5.52 -21.97
N GLY A 102 13.05 5.60 -21.71
CA GLY A 102 12.13 4.45 -21.68
C GLY A 102 11.70 3.98 -20.28
N GLY A 103 12.13 4.65 -19.20
CA GLY A 103 11.62 4.37 -17.85
C GLY A 103 10.12 4.65 -17.75
N ASN A 104 9.35 3.63 -17.34
CA ASN A 104 7.94 3.76 -17.01
C ASN A 104 7.73 4.06 -15.52
N GLU A 105 6.49 4.29 -15.11
CA GLU A 105 6.13 4.65 -13.73
C GLU A 105 6.56 3.60 -12.71
N ALA A 106 6.41 2.32 -13.02
CA ALA A 106 6.80 1.24 -12.12
C ALA A 106 8.32 1.17 -11.93
N MET A 107 9.10 1.35 -13.01
CA MET A 107 10.56 1.44 -12.94
C MET A 107 11.01 2.64 -12.12
N PHE A 108 10.40 3.80 -12.34
CA PHE A 108 10.70 5.00 -11.58
C PHE A 108 10.42 4.80 -10.08
N VAL A 109 9.27 4.24 -9.72
CA VAL A 109 8.89 4.00 -8.32
C VAL A 109 9.87 3.04 -7.63
N ILE A 110 10.33 1.99 -8.31
CA ILE A 110 11.38 1.11 -7.77
C ILE A 110 12.66 1.90 -7.51
N GLU A 111 13.11 2.72 -8.46
CA GLU A 111 14.36 3.46 -8.32
C GLU A 111 14.29 4.55 -7.24
N ALA A 112 13.14 5.21 -7.11
CA ALA A 112 12.85 6.14 -6.02
C ALA A 112 12.88 5.43 -4.66
N TYR A 113 12.26 4.25 -4.54
CA TYR A 113 12.31 3.44 -3.32
C TYR A 113 13.73 3.01 -2.96
N ARG A 114 14.52 2.53 -3.93
CA ARG A 114 15.91 2.13 -3.70
C ARG A 114 16.77 3.31 -3.25
N THR A 115 16.56 4.48 -3.85
CA THR A 115 17.24 5.72 -3.42
C THR A 115 16.88 6.06 -1.97
N LEU A 116 15.60 5.95 -1.60
CA LEU A 116 15.11 6.15 -0.23
C LEU A 116 15.75 5.17 0.77
N ARG A 117 15.81 3.88 0.40
CA ARG A 117 16.38 2.81 1.23
C ARG A 117 17.89 2.93 1.41
N ASP A 118 18.63 3.15 0.33
CA ASP A 118 20.07 2.97 0.30
C ASP A 118 20.86 4.28 0.55
N ARG A 119 20.29 5.45 0.22
CA ARG A 119 21.08 6.69 0.06
C ARG A 119 20.44 7.96 0.60
N SER A 120 19.16 7.95 0.95
CA SER A 120 18.41 9.20 1.08
C SER A 120 18.33 9.73 2.52
N PRO A 121 18.73 10.99 2.76
CA PRO A 121 18.32 11.72 3.96
C PRO A 121 16.87 12.24 3.86
N ILE A 122 16.26 12.15 2.68
CA ILE A 122 14.92 12.68 2.37
C ILE A 122 13.86 11.65 2.79
N PRO A 123 12.83 12.06 3.56
CA PRO A 123 11.76 11.15 3.96
C PRO A 123 10.82 10.83 2.79
N ALA A 124 10.31 9.60 2.75
CA ALA A 124 9.45 9.10 1.67
C ALA A 124 8.24 9.99 1.34
N HIS A 125 7.66 10.65 2.35
CA HIS A 125 6.52 11.54 2.14
C HIS A 125 6.83 12.75 1.24
N GLN A 126 8.08 13.22 1.21
CA GLN A 126 8.48 14.32 0.32
C GLN A 126 8.53 13.86 -1.13
N VAL A 127 9.13 12.69 -1.37
CA VAL A 127 9.16 12.06 -2.70
C VAL A 127 7.74 11.81 -3.22
N LEU A 128 6.83 11.30 -2.36
CA LEU A 128 5.44 11.07 -2.75
C LEU A 128 4.66 12.35 -3.08
N LYS A 129 4.99 13.48 -2.45
CA LYS A 129 4.38 14.79 -2.78
C LYS A 129 4.84 15.35 -4.12
N GLU A 130 6.00 14.94 -4.61
CA GLU A 130 6.52 15.34 -5.92
C GLU A 130 5.87 14.54 -7.06
N LEU A 131 5.11 13.49 -6.77
CA LEU A 131 4.42 12.70 -7.80
C LEU A 131 3.16 13.42 -8.25
N GLU A 132 3.12 13.85 -9.50
CA GLU A 132 1.95 14.49 -10.09
C GLU A 132 1.19 13.47 -10.96
N GLY A 133 -0.10 13.29 -10.68
CA GLY A 133 -0.96 12.39 -11.44
C GLY A 133 -1.80 11.50 -10.53
N SER A 134 -2.46 10.53 -11.16
CA SER A 134 -3.30 9.55 -10.49
C SER A 134 -2.51 8.29 -10.30
N PHE A 135 -2.16 7.92 -9.07
CA PHE A 135 -1.31 6.77 -8.84
C PHE A 135 -1.70 5.95 -7.62
N ALA A 136 -1.43 4.65 -7.68
CA ALA A 136 -1.30 3.77 -6.53
C ALA A 136 -0.18 2.77 -6.83
N PHE A 137 0.55 2.34 -5.81
CA PHE A 137 1.53 1.27 -6.00
C PHE A 137 1.69 0.40 -4.77
N VAL A 138 2.18 -0.81 -5.01
CA VAL A 138 2.59 -1.78 -3.99
C VAL A 138 3.97 -2.27 -4.35
N ILE A 139 4.95 -1.99 -3.49
CA ILE A 139 6.32 -2.49 -3.55
C ILE A 139 6.49 -3.60 -2.51
N TYR A 140 7.13 -4.68 -2.92
CA TYR A 140 7.73 -5.67 -2.03
C TYR A 140 9.22 -5.76 -2.34
N ASP A 141 10.06 -5.44 -1.35
CA ASP A 141 11.50 -5.65 -1.39
C ASP A 141 11.80 -7.00 -0.75
N HIS A 142 12.08 -8.00 -1.59
CA HIS A 142 12.32 -9.36 -1.14
C HIS A 142 13.60 -9.47 -0.30
N ARG A 143 14.57 -8.57 -0.50
CA ARG A 143 15.86 -8.60 0.19
C ARG A 143 15.76 -8.19 1.66
N SER A 144 14.81 -7.31 1.98
CA SER A 144 14.59 -6.77 3.32
C SER A 144 13.25 -7.18 3.93
N ASP A 145 12.47 -8.02 3.23
CA ASP A 145 11.08 -8.34 3.56
C ASP A 145 10.20 -7.10 3.82
N THR A 146 10.50 -5.99 3.15
CA THR A 146 9.82 -4.70 3.36
C THR A 146 8.68 -4.51 2.36
N VAL A 147 7.55 -4.03 2.85
CA VAL A 147 6.39 -3.65 2.04
C VAL A 147 6.21 -2.15 2.07
N PHE A 148 6.04 -1.54 0.90
CA PHE A 148 5.76 -0.12 0.76
C PHE A 148 4.60 0.13 -0.20
N ILE A 149 3.53 0.74 0.31
CA ILE A 149 2.29 0.99 -0.43
C ILE A 149 2.01 2.48 -0.39
N ALA A 150 1.53 3.06 -1.49
CA ALA A 150 1.03 4.43 -1.51
C ALA A 150 -0.18 4.58 -2.43
N LEU A 151 -1.04 5.53 -2.10
CA LEU A 151 -2.17 5.95 -2.91
C LEU A 151 -2.19 7.48 -3.01
N GLY A 152 -2.28 7.99 -4.25
CA GLY A 152 -2.38 9.40 -4.56
C GLY A 152 -3.57 10.09 -3.87
N ALA A 153 -3.50 11.42 -3.74
CA ALA A 153 -4.52 12.22 -3.06
C ALA A 153 -5.76 12.52 -3.92
N ASP A 154 -5.64 12.36 -5.25
CA ASP A 154 -6.66 12.78 -6.22
C ASP A 154 -7.89 11.87 -6.30
N LYS A 155 -7.83 10.68 -5.67
CA LYS A 155 -8.91 9.68 -5.62
C LYS A 155 -9.37 9.17 -6.98
N ALA A 156 -8.59 9.39 -8.03
CA ALA A 156 -8.92 8.89 -9.36
C ALA A 156 -8.69 7.37 -9.43
N VAL A 157 -7.61 6.91 -8.79
CA VAL A 157 -7.32 5.49 -8.61
C VAL A 157 -7.86 5.03 -7.25
N ASN A 158 -8.37 3.79 -7.18
CA ASN A 158 -8.80 3.17 -5.94
C ASN A 158 -7.91 1.98 -5.59
N LEU A 159 -7.60 1.86 -4.31
CA LEU A 159 -6.91 0.72 -3.72
C LEU A 159 -7.67 0.30 -2.46
N PHE A 160 -7.80 -0.99 -2.24
CA PHE A 160 -8.47 -1.58 -1.10
C PHE A 160 -7.50 -2.47 -0.36
N TRP A 161 -7.65 -2.52 0.95
CA TRP A 161 -6.91 -3.44 1.81
C TRP A 161 -7.84 -4.15 2.79
N GLY A 162 -7.45 -5.34 3.22
CA GLY A 162 -8.20 -6.11 4.20
C GLY A 162 -7.36 -7.18 4.86
N VAL A 163 -7.89 -7.72 5.94
CA VAL A 163 -7.29 -8.82 6.70
C VAL A 163 -8.17 -10.04 6.53
N ALA A 164 -7.61 -11.11 5.96
CA ALA A 164 -8.26 -12.40 5.81
C ALA A 164 -8.29 -13.17 7.15
N ALA A 165 -9.08 -14.25 7.21
CA ALA A 165 -9.28 -15.03 8.43
C ALA A 165 -8.00 -15.71 8.96
N ASP A 166 -7.02 -15.97 8.09
CA ASP A 166 -5.70 -16.53 8.42
C ASP A 166 -4.70 -15.46 8.92
N GLY A 167 -5.11 -14.19 8.98
CA GLY A 167 -4.27 -13.05 9.32
C GLY A 167 -3.48 -12.48 8.14
N SER A 168 -3.66 -13.00 6.92
CA SER A 168 -3.03 -12.45 5.73
C SER A 168 -3.62 -11.09 5.36
N VAL A 169 -2.76 -10.14 4.98
CA VAL A 169 -3.17 -8.82 4.47
C VAL A 169 -3.30 -8.89 2.96
N MET A 170 -4.45 -8.46 2.44
CA MET A 170 -4.71 -8.43 1.01
C MET A 170 -4.82 -7.00 0.52
N ILE A 171 -4.24 -6.70 -0.64
CA ILE A 171 -4.29 -5.40 -1.29
C ILE A 171 -4.68 -5.58 -2.75
N SER A 172 -5.69 -4.86 -3.22
CA SER A 172 -6.20 -4.98 -4.58
C SER A 172 -6.88 -3.70 -5.02
N ASP A 173 -6.88 -3.42 -6.32
CA ASP A 173 -7.68 -2.36 -6.93
C ASP A 173 -9.13 -2.79 -7.19
N ASP A 174 -9.41 -4.09 -7.11
CA ASP A 174 -10.75 -4.67 -7.15
C ASP A 174 -11.24 -5.01 -5.74
N VAL A 175 -12.28 -4.31 -5.30
CA VAL A 175 -12.93 -4.50 -3.99
C VAL A 175 -13.59 -5.87 -3.85
N SER A 176 -14.03 -6.49 -4.96
CA SER A 176 -14.70 -7.79 -4.93
C SER A 176 -13.75 -8.89 -4.47
N LEU A 177 -12.49 -8.85 -4.92
CA LEU A 177 -11.43 -9.77 -4.48
C LEU A 177 -11.16 -9.63 -2.98
N VAL A 178 -11.02 -8.39 -2.48
CA VAL A 178 -10.77 -8.17 -1.05
C VAL A 178 -11.97 -8.63 -0.21
N LYS A 179 -13.19 -8.31 -0.62
CA LYS A 179 -14.42 -8.75 0.08
C LYS A 179 -14.56 -10.27 0.13
N ALA A 180 -14.14 -10.97 -0.93
CA ALA A 180 -14.29 -12.42 -1.01
C ALA A 180 -13.49 -13.17 0.07
N SER A 181 -12.31 -12.66 0.43
CA SER A 181 -11.45 -13.25 1.48
C SER A 181 -11.54 -12.54 2.84
N CYS A 182 -11.70 -11.22 2.87
CA CYS A 182 -11.63 -10.42 4.09
C CYS A 182 -13.01 -10.10 4.68
N ARG A 183 -14.10 -10.41 3.96
CA ARG A 183 -15.51 -10.15 4.33
C ARG A 183 -15.78 -8.71 4.77
N LYS A 184 -15.90 -8.49 6.08
CA LYS A 184 -16.17 -7.19 6.72
C LYS A 184 -14.88 -6.56 7.25
N SER A 185 -13.76 -7.29 7.32
CA SER A 185 -12.43 -6.81 7.74
C SER A 185 -11.66 -6.17 6.58
N PHE A 186 -12.28 -5.22 5.88
CA PHE A 186 -11.65 -4.49 4.78
C PHE A 186 -12.08 -3.03 4.77
N ALA A 187 -11.25 -2.20 4.13
CA ALA A 187 -11.53 -0.79 3.91
C ALA A 187 -10.91 -0.32 2.58
N PRO A 188 -11.32 0.84 2.06
CA PRO A 188 -10.50 1.57 1.10
C PRO A 188 -9.17 1.93 1.75
N PHE A 189 -8.07 1.79 1.01
CA PHE A 189 -6.80 2.38 1.40
C PHE A 189 -6.96 3.91 1.34
N PRO A 190 -6.49 4.66 2.35
CA PRO A 190 -6.75 6.09 2.42
C PRO A 190 -5.94 6.85 1.36
N ALA A 191 -6.61 7.74 0.63
CA ALA A 191 -5.98 8.65 -0.33
C ALA A 191 -4.98 9.57 0.39
N GLY A 192 -3.91 9.96 -0.32
CA GLY A 192 -2.89 10.84 0.26
C GLY A 192 -2.04 10.19 1.35
N CYS A 193 -2.02 8.86 1.40
CA CYS A 193 -1.35 8.09 2.44
C CYS A 193 -0.39 7.05 1.87
N MET A 194 0.54 6.63 2.72
CA MET A 194 1.47 5.54 2.48
C MET A 194 1.49 4.59 3.67
N TYR A 195 1.78 3.32 3.41
CA TYR A 195 2.07 2.32 4.42
C TYR A 195 3.47 1.78 4.18
N HIS A 196 4.29 1.71 5.22
CA HIS A 196 5.61 1.07 5.19
C HIS A 196 5.70 0.08 6.34
N SER A 197 6.20 -1.14 6.14
CA SER A 197 6.25 -2.18 7.18
C SER A 197 6.81 -1.66 8.52
N ASP A 198 7.90 -0.90 8.49
CA ASP A 198 8.52 -0.36 9.72
C ASP A 198 7.79 0.83 10.38
N ARG A 199 6.99 1.58 9.62
CA ARG A 199 6.40 2.85 10.10
C ARG A 199 4.89 2.84 10.18
N GLY A 200 4.25 1.79 9.66
CA GLY A 200 2.81 1.71 9.52
C GLY A 200 2.24 2.74 8.54
N LEU A 201 0.97 3.07 8.76
CA LEU A 201 0.19 3.97 7.92
C LEU A 201 0.41 5.44 8.28
N ILE A 202 0.81 6.27 7.31
CA ILE A 202 1.08 7.70 7.47
C ILE A 202 0.44 8.47 6.31
N SER A 203 -0.14 9.64 6.58
CA SER A 203 -0.51 10.58 5.51
C SER A 203 0.74 11.28 5.00
N PHE A 204 1.07 11.13 3.72
CA PHE A 204 2.17 11.90 3.14
C PHE A 204 1.75 13.35 2.90
N GLU A 205 0.46 13.67 2.76
CA GLU A 205 -0.03 15.06 2.71
C GLU A 205 0.21 15.78 4.04
N HIS A 206 -0.07 15.09 5.14
CA HIS A 206 0.02 15.60 6.52
C HIS A 206 0.89 14.73 7.42
N PRO A 207 2.21 14.63 7.17
CA PRO A 207 3.11 13.66 7.83
C PRO A 207 3.29 13.92 9.34
N MET A 208 2.96 15.13 9.79
CA MET A 208 3.05 15.52 11.20
C MET A 208 1.76 15.24 12.00
N HIS A 209 0.71 14.72 11.36
CA HIS A 209 -0.57 14.42 12.00
C HIS A 209 -0.79 12.92 12.14
N LYS A 210 -1.47 12.51 13.21
CA LYS A 210 -1.78 11.09 13.42
C LYS A 210 -2.92 10.65 12.51
N MET A 211 -2.88 9.38 12.10
CA MET A 211 -4.03 8.73 11.46
C MET A 211 -5.01 8.26 12.54
N LYS A 212 -6.30 8.47 12.31
CA LYS A 212 -7.39 8.03 13.18
C LYS A 212 -8.30 7.07 12.43
N ALA A 213 -8.59 5.95 13.08
CA ALA A 213 -9.58 5.00 12.61
C ALA A 213 -11.01 5.56 12.80
N MET A 214 -11.77 5.55 11.72
CA MET A 214 -13.18 5.93 11.66
C MET A 214 -14.00 4.66 11.46
N PRO A 215 -14.85 4.27 12.43
CA PRO A 215 -15.63 3.06 12.33
C PRO A 215 -16.59 3.14 11.14
N ARG A 216 -16.76 2.02 10.43
CA ARG A 216 -17.68 1.91 9.31
C ARG A 216 -18.80 0.95 9.65
N VAL A 217 -20.02 1.28 9.24
CA VAL A 217 -21.17 0.39 9.30
C VAL A 217 -21.64 0.16 7.86
N ASP A 218 -22.02 -1.07 7.53
CA ASP A 218 -22.64 -1.37 6.25
C ASP A 218 -24.16 -1.13 6.25
N SER A 219 -24.81 -1.40 5.12
CA SER A 219 -26.25 -1.28 4.97
C SER A 219 -27.06 -2.24 5.86
N GLU A 220 -26.43 -3.29 6.39
CA GLU A 220 -27.05 -4.27 7.29
C GLU A 220 -26.90 -3.87 8.77
N GLY A 221 -26.25 -2.74 9.05
CA GLY A 221 -25.96 -2.29 10.40
C GLY A 221 -24.76 -3.00 11.05
N ALA A 222 -23.99 -3.79 10.30
CA ALA A 222 -22.83 -4.50 10.81
C ALA A 222 -21.55 -3.65 10.72
N MET A 223 -20.74 -3.73 11.78
CA MET A 223 -19.44 -3.05 11.84
C MET A 223 -18.50 -3.65 10.79
N CYS A 224 -17.93 -2.81 9.94
CA CYS A 224 -16.87 -3.15 8.99
C CYS A 224 -15.52 -2.65 9.51
N GLY A 225 -14.45 -3.04 8.82
CA GLY A 225 -13.11 -2.49 8.99
C GLY A 225 -13.14 -0.97 8.88
N SER A 226 -12.30 -0.33 9.67
CA SER A 226 -12.29 1.13 9.78
C SER A 226 -11.65 1.79 8.56
N TYR A 227 -12.18 2.92 8.14
CA TYR A 227 -11.46 3.84 7.25
C TYR A 227 -10.49 4.69 8.08
N PHE A 228 -9.39 5.18 7.50
CA PHE A 228 -8.40 5.97 8.21
C PHE A 228 -8.38 7.40 7.67
N ALA A 229 -8.51 8.38 8.57
CA ALA A 229 -8.47 9.80 8.23
C ALA A 229 -7.40 10.51 9.06
N VAL A 230 -6.88 11.61 8.54
CA VAL A 230 -5.94 12.47 9.29
C VAL A 230 -6.68 13.15 10.44
N ASP A 231 -6.13 13.05 11.65
CA ASP A 231 -6.58 13.82 12.79
C ASP A 231 -5.91 15.19 12.78
N ALA A 232 -6.65 16.19 12.31
CA ALA A 232 -6.17 17.57 12.19
C ALA A 232 -5.73 18.19 13.53
N TYR A 233 -6.17 17.62 14.67
CA TYR A 233 -5.89 18.17 15.99
C TYR A 233 -4.77 17.45 16.74
N SER A 234 -4.34 16.27 16.28
CA SER A 234 -3.27 15.52 16.94
C SER A 234 -2.00 15.44 16.11
N LYS A 235 -0.90 15.95 16.70
CA LYS A 235 0.43 15.87 16.11
C LYS A 235 1.11 14.56 16.49
N VAL A 236 1.91 14.03 15.57
CA VAL A 236 2.87 12.96 15.87
C VAL A 236 3.94 13.56 16.78
N ASN A 237 4.02 13.10 18.03
CA ASN A 237 5.07 13.53 18.96
C ASN A 237 6.43 13.14 18.37
N SER A 238 7.15 14.13 17.86
CA SER A 238 8.50 13.96 17.31
C SER A 238 9.49 14.60 18.28
N MET A 239 10.03 13.75 19.18
CA MET A 239 11.06 14.00 20.20
C MET A 239 10.83 15.15 21.20
N PRO A 240 11.26 15.00 22.47
CA PRO A 240 11.34 16.14 23.37
C PRO A 240 12.35 17.13 22.79
N ARG A 241 12.00 18.42 22.78
CA ARG A 241 12.98 19.49 22.55
C ARG A 241 14.02 19.37 23.66
N VAL A 242 15.16 18.76 23.37
CA VAL A 242 16.34 18.94 24.20
C VAL A 242 16.79 20.37 23.91
N GLY A 243 16.49 21.28 24.83
CA GLY A 243 16.96 22.65 24.73
C GLY A 243 18.47 22.69 24.67
N SER A 244 19.03 23.75 24.10
CA SER A 244 20.46 24.05 24.03
C SER A 244 21.17 24.07 25.39
N GLU A 245 20.44 23.90 26.48
CA GLU A 245 20.91 23.83 27.87
C GLU A 245 21.16 22.41 28.38
N ALA A 246 21.04 21.37 27.53
CA ALA A 246 21.52 20.04 27.90
C ALA A 246 23.05 20.03 27.97
N ASN A 247 23.56 20.43 29.14
CA ASN A 247 24.95 20.33 29.55
C ASN A 247 25.48 18.91 29.29
N TRP A 248 26.31 18.76 28.25
CA TRP A 248 27.09 17.53 28.02
C TRP A 248 28.28 17.38 29.00
N ALA A 249 28.31 18.17 30.08
CA ALA A 249 29.36 18.16 31.09
C ALA A 249 28.77 17.96 32.50
N THR A 250 28.19 16.79 32.76
CA THR A 250 28.07 16.25 34.13
C THR A 250 28.26 14.73 34.08
N TRP A 251 29.47 14.31 33.74
CA TRP A 251 30.04 13.06 34.23
C TRP A 251 31.20 13.46 35.13
N GLY A 252 30.92 13.50 36.42
CA GLY A 252 31.87 13.54 37.52
C GLY A 252 31.45 12.46 38.50
#